data_AF-A0AAN9ACR5-F1
#
_entry.id   AF-A0AAN9ACR5-F1
#
_cell.length_a   1.000
_cell.length_b   1.000
_cell.length_c   1.000
_cell.angle_alpha   90.00
_cell.angle_beta   90.00
_cell.angle_gamma   90.00
#
_symmetry.space_group_name_H-M   'P 1'
#
loop_
_entity.id
_entity.type
_entity.pdbx_description
1 polymer ?
#
loop_
_entity_poly.entity_id
_entity_poly.type
_entity_poly.pdbx_seq_one_letter_code
_entity_poly.pdbx_strand_id
1 'polypeptide(L)'
;MALPSSKPTTIVKGRNGSGKSAILTAVILGLGGTTRTTNRGKNVKELIKYNKHTATIQIVLTNCGKEAYKGDVYGDAIIVERRISSSGMSAFNIKSKS
;
A
#
# COMPACT_ATOMS: atom_id res chain seq x y z
N MET A 1 -18.41 17.94 -25.42
CA MET A 1 -17.16 17.16 -25.58
C MET A 1 -16.31 17.41 -24.35
N ALA A 2 -16.28 16.49 -23.37
CA ALA A 2 -15.47 16.66 -22.16
C ALA A 2 -14.02 16.26 -22.48
N LEU A 3 -13.07 17.16 -22.23
CA LEU A 3 -11.64 16.82 -22.26
C LEU A 3 -11.39 15.63 -21.31
N PRO A 4 -10.52 14.66 -21.65
CA PRO A 4 -10.14 13.63 -20.71
C PRO A 4 -9.56 14.30 -19.47
N SER A 5 -10.27 14.22 -18.35
CA SER A 5 -9.81 14.72 -17.06
C SER A 5 -8.44 14.11 -16.79
N SER A 6 -7.39 14.91 -16.85
CA SER A 6 -6.04 14.49 -16.51
C SER A 6 -6.08 13.79 -15.15
N LYS A 7 -5.58 12.56 -15.06
CA LYS A 7 -5.47 11.86 -13.77
C LYS A 7 -4.69 12.75 -12.81
N PRO A 8 -5.16 12.94 -11.56
CA PRO A 8 -4.46 13.81 -10.61
C PRO A 8 -3.03 13.28 -10.37
N THR A 9 -2.05 14.17 -10.43
CA THR A 9 -0.64 13.84 -10.20
C THR A 9 -0.27 14.10 -8.73
N THR A 10 0.28 13.11 -8.05
CA THR A 10 0.79 13.25 -6.67
C THR A 10 2.32 13.39 -6.69
N ILE A 11 2.85 14.44 -6.06
CA ILE A 11 4.29 14.70 -5.96
C ILE A 11 4.71 14.65 -4.48
N VAL A 12 5.68 13.80 -4.15
CA VAL A 12 6.26 13.72 -2.79
C VAL A 12 7.65 14.36 -2.79
N LYS A 13 7.82 15.45 -2.02
CA LYS A 13 9.10 16.18 -1.89
C LYS A 13 9.68 16.06 -0.47
N GLY A 14 10.99 16.30 -0.34
CA GLY A 14 11.71 16.23 0.94
C GLY A 14 13.21 15.98 0.77
N ARG A 15 14.00 16.14 1.83
CA ARG A 15 15.46 15.97 1.83
C ARG A 15 15.89 14.54 1.46
N ASN A 16 17.10 14.35 0.95
CA ASN A 16 17.67 13.01 0.79
C ASN A 16 17.75 12.29 2.14
N GLY A 17 17.40 11.00 2.17
CA GLY A 17 17.28 10.24 3.41
C GLY A 17 15.99 10.45 4.22
N SER A 18 15.06 11.32 3.79
CA SER A 18 13.81 11.59 4.54
C SER A 18 12.74 10.49 4.44
N GLY A 19 13.03 9.36 3.80
CA GLY A 19 12.10 8.23 3.68
C GLY A 19 11.10 8.30 2.52
N LYS A 20 11.25 9.21 1.54
CA LYS A 20 10.32 9.30 0.37
C LYS A 20 10.16 7.96 -0.37
N SER A 21 11.27 7.27 -0.64
CA SER A 21 11.25 5.96 -1.28
C SER A 21 10.58 4.88 -0.43
N ALA A 22 10.47 5.08 0.90
CA ALA A 22 9.74 4.15 1.76
C ALA A 22 8.24 4.11 1.44
N ILE A 23 7.66 5.21 0.91
CA ILE A 23 6.27 5.22 0.44
C ILE A 23 6.11 4.28 -0.76
N LEU A 24 7.00 4.38 -1.75
CA LEU A 24 7.00 3.47 -2.91
C LEU A 24 7.20 2.02 -2.46
N THR A 25 8.14 1.78 -1.54
CA THR A 25 8.37 0.46 -0.96
C THR A 25 7.11 -0.07 -0.27
N ALA A 26 6.42 0.74 0.52
CA ALA A 26 5.17 0.37 1.18
C ALA A 26 4.08 0.01 0.15
N VAL A 27 3.92 0.78 -0.93
CA VAL A 27 2.95 0.49 -2.00
C VAL A 27 3.26 -0.86 -2.67
N ILE A 28 4.51 -1.07 -3.09
CA ILE A 28 4.94 -2.33 -3.73
C ILE A 28 4.65 -3.52 -2.81
N LEU A 29 4.97 -3.42 -1.53
CA LEU A 29 4.78 -4.51 -0.58
C LEU A 29 3.31 -4.72 -0.20
N GLY A 30 2.55 -3.64 -0.01
CA GLY A 30 1.13 -3.71 0.31
C GLY A 30 0.31 -4.37 -0.79
N LEU A 31 0.77 -4.29 -2.04
CA LEU A 31 0.13 -4.92 -3.21
C LEU A 31 0.74 -6.27 -3.61
N GLY A 32 1.49 -6.94 -2.72
CA GLY A 32 2.00 -8.31 -2.95
C GLY A 32 3.44 -8.40 -3.46
N GLY A 33 4.12 -7.29 -3.67
CA GLY A 33 5.54 -7.27 -4.00
C GLY A 33 6.44 -7.79 -2.86
N THR A 34 7.72 -7.96 -3.19
CA THR A 34 8.74 -8.49 -2.27
C THR A 34 9.78 -7.43 -1.92
N THR A 35 10.50 -7.63 -0.82
CA THR A 35 11.60 -6.72 -0.44
C THR A 35 12.74 -6.74 -1.47
N ARG A 36 12.94 -7.88 -2.16
CA ARG A 36 13.89 -8.04 -3.27
C ARG A 36 13.57 -7.11 -4.43
N THR A 37 12.29 -6.95 -4.79
CA THR A 37 11.85 -6.03 -5.85
C THR A 37 12.26 -4.58 -5.58
N THR A 38 12.27 -4.18 -4.30
CA THR A 38 12.58 -2.80 -3.89
C THR A 38 14.06 -2.57 -3.56
N ASN A 39 14.86 -3.64 -3.45
CA ASN A 39 16.22 -3.64 -2.92
C ASN A 39 16.34 -2.97 -1.53
N ARG A 40 15.34 -3.18 -0.64
CA ARG A 40 15.23 -2.55 0.70
C ARG A 40 15.23 -3.52 1.88
N GLY A 41 15.70 -4.74 1.68
CA GLY A 41 15.84 -5.73 2.76
C GLY A 41 15.83 -7.16 2.24
N LYS A 42 16.34 -8.09 3.04
CA LYS A 42 16.36 -9.53 2.73
C LYS A 42 15.00 -10.17 2.99
N ASN A 43 14.24 -9.64 3.94
CA ASN A 43 12.92 -10.15 4.31
C ASN A 43 12.01 -8.99 4.76
N VAL A 44 10.70 -9.24 4.81
CA VAL A 44 9.70 -8.19 5.13
C VAL A 44 9.76 -7.70 6.57
N LYS A 45 10.24 -8.51 7.53
CA LYS A 45 10.35 -8.09 8.94
C LYS A 45 11.40 -7.00 9.16
N GLU A 46 12.41 -6.89 8.29
CA GLU A 46 13.41 -5.81 8.33
C GLU A 46 12.83 -4.41 8.06
N LEU A 47 11.59 -4.34 7.56
CA LEU A 47 10.88 -3.08 7.33
C LEU A 47 10.07 -2.61 8.53
N ILE A 48 10.03 -3.41 9.59
CA ILE A 48 9.40 -3.01 10.85
C ILE A 48 10.29 -1.93 11.47
N LYS A 49 9.66 -0.82 11.89
CA LYS A 49 10.35 0.28 12.57
C LYS A 49 11.14 -0.24 13.76
N TYR A 50 12.33 0.32 13.99
CA TYR A 50 13.17 -0.01 15.13
C TYR A 50 12.39 -0.01 16.46
N ASN A 51 12.64 -1.00 17.31
CA ASN A 51 11.91 -1.26 18.56
C ASN A 51 10.39 -1.43 18.41
N LYS A 52 9.92 -1.95 17.26
CA LYS A 52 8.54 -2.39 17.06
C LYS A 52 8.51 -3.87 16.68
N HIS A 53 7.39 -4.52 17.02
CA HIS A 53 7.17 -5.94 16.74
C HIS A 53 6.31 -6.18 15.50
N THR A 54 5.58 -5.17 15.06
CA THR A 54 4.66 -5.27 13.92
C THR A 54 4.72 -4.03 13.04
N ALA A 55 4.41 -4.21 11.77
CA ALA A 55 4.12 -3.14 10.82
C ALA A 55 2.85 -3.49 10.06
N THR A 56 2.06 -2.46 9.74
CA THR A 56 0.84 -2.62 8.92
C THR A 56 0.92 -1.65 7.75
N ILE A 57 0.70 -2.18 6.55
CA ILE A 57 0.52 -1.39 5.34
C ILE A 57 -0.94 -1.48 4.98
N GLN A 58 -1.60 -0.34 4.81
CA GLN A 58 -2.99 -0.26 4.38
C GLN A 58 -3.07 0.62 3.14
N ILE A 59 -3.64 0.08 2.07
CA ILE A 59 -3.82 0.77 0.79
C ILE A 59 -5.32 0.81 0.52
N VAL A 60 -5.85 2.01 0.35
CA VAL A 60 -7.25 2.24 0.00
C VAL A 60 -7.31 2.49 -1.50
N LEU A 61 -8.00 1.61 -2.21
CA LEU A 61 -8.27 1.72 -3.64
C LEU A 61 -9.67 2.27 -3.83
N THR A 62 -9.80 3.33 -4.63
CA THR A 62 -11.11 3.86 -5.03
C THR A 62 -11.90 2.79 -5.77
N ASN A 63 -13.16 2.60 -5.39
CA ASN A 63 -14.05 1.61 -5.97
C ASN A 63 -15.40 2.23 -6.36
N CYS A 64 -15.37 3.29 -7.17
CA CYS A 64 -16.55 4.08 -7.53
C CYS A 64 -16.70 4.20 -9.05
N GLY A 65 -17.91 4.53 -9.48
CA GLY A 65 -18.23 4.78 -10.88
C GLY A 65 -18.33 3.50 -11.72
N LYS A 66 -18.25 3.64 -13.04
CA LYS A 66 -18.45 2.53 -13.99
C LYS A 66 -17.39 1.44 -13.89
N GLU A 67 -16.22 1.79 -13.36
CA GLU A 67 -15.07 0.88 -13.19
C GLU A 67 -15.00 0.28 -11.77
N ALA A 68 -16.05 0.43 -10.96
CA ALA A 68 -16.10 -0.17 -9.64
C ALA A 68 -16.05 -1.71 -9.73
N TYR A 69 -15.10 -2.31 -9.02
CA TYR A 69 -14.98 -3.75 -8.86
C TYR A 69 -15.88 -4.24 -7.72
N LYS A 70 -16.90 -5.05 -8.04
CA LYS A 70 -17.83 -5.65 -7.07
C LYS A 70 -18.33 -4.64 -6.03
N GLY A 71 -18.92 -3.54 -6.52
CA GLY A 71 -19.36 -2.43 -5.67
C GLY A 71 -20.40 -2.83 -4.60
N ASP A 72 -21.18 -3.88 -4.87
CA ASP A 72 -22.10 -4.52 -3.91
C ASP A 72 -21.38 -5.19 -2.73
N VAL A 73 -20.15 -5.69 -2.95
CA VAL A 73 -19.34 -6.36 -1.92
C VAL A 73 -18.46 -5.37 -1.17
N TYR A 74 -17.81 -4.45 -1.89
CA TYR A 74 -16.77 -3.59 -1.33
C TYR A 74 -17.19 -2.14 -1.09
N GLY A 75 -18.37 -1.73 -1.55
CA GLY A 75 -18.78 -0.34 -1.53
C GLY A 75 -17.83 0.55 -2.34
N ASP A 76 -17.66 1.78 -1.87
CA ASP A 76 -16.89 2.83 -2.57
C ASP A 76 -15.36 2.71 -2.45
N ALA A 77 -14.84 1.77 -1.64
CA ALA A 77 -13.41 1.54 -1.57
C ALA A 77 -13.03 0.12 -1.15
N ILE A 78 -11.95 -0.38 -1.76
CA ILE A 78 -11.34 -1.66 -1.41
C ILE A 78 -10.09 -1.37 -0.58
N ILE A 79 -10.00 -1.95 0.61
CA ILE A 79 -8.88 -1.76 1.53
C ILE A 79 -8.01 -3.02 1.51
N VAL A 80 -6.80 -2.90 0.96
CA VAL A 80 -5.78 -3.96 1.00
C VAL A 80 -4.89 -3.72 2.21
N GLU A 81 -4.91 -4.65 3.17
CA GLU A 81 -4.09 -4.60 4.37
C GLU A 81 -3.04 -5.72 4.32
N ARG A 82 -1.78 -5.36 4.55
CA ARG A 82 -0.69 -6.31 4.82
C ARG A 82 -0.18 -6.09 6.23
N ARG A 83 -0.26 -7.13 7.07
CA ARG A 83 0.32 -7.13 8.42
C ARG A 83 1.61 -7.93 8.43
N ILE A 84 2.65 -7.37 9.02
CA ILE A 84 3.99 -7.94 9.09
C ILE A 84 4.36 -8.05 10.58
N SER A 85 4.85 -9.21 10.98
CA SER A 85 5.31 -9.50 12.34
C SER A 85 6.83 -9.70 12.36
N SER A 86 7.47 -9.36 13.48
CA SER A 86 8.90 -9.62 13.73
C SER A 86 9.22 -11.13 13.74
N SER A 87 8.23 -11.99 13.96
CA SER A 87 8.35 -13.45 13.81
C SER A 87 8.56 -13.90 12.35
N GLY A 88 8.45 -12.98 11.38
CA GLY A 88 8.55 -13.27 9.95
C GLY A 88 7.20 -13.61 9.29
N MET A 89 6.13 -13.72 10.07
CA MET A 89 4.78 -13.91 9.54
C MET A 89 4.31 -12.65 8.80
N SER A 90 3.67 -12.85 7.64
CA SER A 90 3.05 -11.80 6.83
C SER A 90 1.69 -12.29 6.35
N ALA A 91 0.64 -11.52 6.58
CA ALA A 91 -0.72 -11.86 6.16
C ALA A 91 -1.35 -10.70 5.39
N PHE A 92 -2.17 -11.05 4.39
CA PHE A 92 -2.99 -10.10 3.64
C PHE A 92 -4.44 -10.22 4.07
N ASN A 93 -5.14 -9.08 4.09
CA ASN A 93 -6.56 -9.02 4.31
C ASN A 93 -7.18 -8.00 3.35
N ILE A 94 -8.36 -8.31 2.81
CA ILE A 94 -9.14 -7.41 1.97
C ILE A 94 -10.38 -7.02 2.75
N LYS A 95 -10.59 -5.72 2.93
CA LYS A 95 -11.73 -5.16 3.65
C LYS A 95 -12.52 -4.23 2.75
N SER A 96 -13.82 -4.11 3.01
CA SER A 96 -14.66 -3.05 2.46
C SER A 96 -14.58 -1.80 3.32
N LYS A 97 -14.89 -0.63 2.75
CA LYS A 97 -15.14 0.57 3.53
C LYS A 97 -16.50 0.40 4.21
N SER A 98 -16.49 0.38 5.55
CA SER A 98 -17.68 0.35 6.42
C SER A 98 -18.55 1.59 6.24
#